data_AF-A0A2X2T1P4-F1
#
_entry.id   AF-A0A2X2T1P4-F1
#
_cell.length_a   1.000
_cell.length_b   1.000
_cell.length_c   1.000
_cell.angle_alpha   90.00
_cell.angle_beta   90.00
_cell.angle_gamma   90.00
#
_symmetry.space_group_name_H-M   'P 1'
#
loop_
_entity.id
_entity.type
_entity.pdbx_description
1 polymer ?
#
loop_
_entity_poly.entity_id
_entity_poly.type
_entity_poly.pdbx_seq_one_letter_code
_entity_poly.pdbx_strand_id
1 'polypeptide(L)'
;MDSAEYIWMKEYLQLDGLVYKLVPIKTEIDKKHPFDMGRIDSNLMYDIIKKWDWGNMGKAGIYLDPETRKNSIIFRGNLARLTEKLIEEGKLNKAKDILDIGMKHMPLEAYGYYFTLDPFVQGYFKVGEKETARKLALQIFGKYQEELNYYAHLSPDERYANTARIQYTIDRYGELLLIAPLDKDFYERQVEVLRAKASPFMKSQELDEYMKMLIDEEVDTLVQAGAEEDSGN
;
A
#
# COMPACT_ATOMS: atom_id res chain seq x y z
N MET A 1 -13.46 -9.51 10.44
CA MET A 1 -13.25 -10.97 10.64
C MET A 1 -13.79 -11.36 12.00
N ASP A 2 -14.44 -12.52 12.13
CA ASP A 2 -15.00 -13.01 13.39
C ASP A 2 -13.88 -13.46 14.35
N SER A 3 -13.98 -13.11 15.64
CA SER A 3 -13.00 -13.50 16.68
C SER A 3 -12.93 -15.01 16.89
N ALA A 4 -14.02 -15.73 16.59
CA ALA A 4 -14.07 -17.19 16.68
C ALA A 4 -13.11 -17.89 15.71
N GLU A 5 -12.78 -17.28 14.56
CA GLU A 5 -11.85 -17.84 13.56
C GLU A 5 -10.44 -18.10 14.12
N TYR A 6 -10.07 -17.39 15.17
CA TYR A 6 -8.78 -17.51 15.87
C TYR A 6 -8.95 -17.97 17.31
N ILE A 7 -10.06 -18.64 17.63
CA ILE A 7 -10.37 -19.14 18.97
C ILE A 7 -10.28 -18.00 20.02
N TRP A 8 -10.74 -16.80 19.66
CA TRP A 8 -10.69 -15.59 20.50
C TRP A 8 -9.26 -15.12 20.88
N MET A 9 -8.22 -15.61 20.18
CA MET A 9 -6.81 -15.32 20.49
C MET A 9 -6.14 -14.34 19.51
N LYS A 10 -6.91 -13.50 18.78
CA LYS A 10 -6.34 -12.56 17.81
C LYS A 10 -5.29 -11.61 18.40
N GLU A 11 -5.53 -11.17 19.64
CA GLU A 11 -4.62 -10.29 20.38
C GLU A 11 -3.35 -11.00 20.86
N TYR A 12 -3.23 -12.32 20.66
CA TYR A 12 -2.10 -13.14 21.08
C TYR A 12 -1.31 -13.70 19.90
N LEU A 13 -1.49 -13.11 18.71
CA LEU A 13 -0.77 -13.51 17.51
C LEU A 13 0.53 -12.71 17.35
N GLN A 14 1.51 -13.35 16.73
CA GLN A 14 2.74 -12.73 16.22
C GLN A 14 2.90 -13.11 14.75
N LEU A 15 3.17 -12.12 13.90
CA LEU A 15 3.50 -12.35 12.50
C LEU A 15 5.00 -12.63 12.36
N ASP A 16 5.34 -13.86 11.95
CA ASP A 16 6.70 -14.30 11.68
C ASP A 16 6.83 -14.63 10.18
N GLY A 17 7.14 -13.60 9.39
CA GLY A 17 7.28 -13.71 7.95
C GLY A 17 5.93 -13.84 7.23
N LEU A 18 5.45 -15.07 7.00
CA LEU A 18 4.15 -15.36 6.37
C LEU A 18 3.19 -16.11 7.32
N VAL A 19 3.63 -16.43 8.54
CA VAL A 19 2.92 -17.30 9.45
C VAL A 19 2.54 -16.54 10.72
N TYR A 20 1.33 -16.78 11.20
CA TYR A 20 0.91 -16.33 12.52
C TYR A 20 1.23 -17.39 13.58
N LYS A 21 1.87 -16.97 14.66
CA LYS A 21 2.22 -17.80 15.82
C LYS A 21 1.49 -17.29 17.06
N LEU A 22 0.95 -18.20 17.86
CA LEU A 22 0.44 -17.86 19.19
C LEU A 22 1.58 -17.58 20.16
N VAL A 23 1.51 -16.43 20.82
CA VAL A 23 2.45 -16.00 21.86
C VAL A 23 1.66 -15.52 23.08
N PRO A 24 2.14 -15.76 24.31
CA PRO A 24 1.45 -15.35 25.53
C PRO A 24 1.65 -13.86 25.84
N ILE A 25 1.52 -13.01 24.82
CA ILE A 25 1.71 -11.56 24.89
C ILE A 25 0.48 -10.93 24.26
N LYS A 26 -0.33 -10.27 25.09
CA LYS A 26 -1.49 -9.53 24.61
C LYS A 26 -1.01 -8.28 23.87
N THR A 27 -1.41 -8.15 22.61
CA THR A 27 -1.18 -6.99 21.76
C THR A 27 -2.53 -6.55 21.23
N GLU A 28 -2.91 -5.32 21.55
CA GLU A 28 -4.15 -4.75 21.06
C GLU A 28 -4.07 -4.60 19.54
N ILE A 29 -5.20 -4.85 18.87
CA ILE A 29 -5.29 -4.70 17.42
C ILE A 29 -5.35 -3.20 17.14
N ASP A 30 -4.43 -2.72 16.29
CA ASP A 30 -4.46 -1.33 15.83
C ASP A 30 -5.79 -1.05 15.13
N LYS A 31 -6.53 -0.10 15.66
CA LYS A 31 -7.84 0.29 15.12
C LYS A 31 -7.70 1.06 13.80
N LYS A 32 -6.54 1.68 13.53
CA LYS A 32 -6.21 2.27 12.21
C LYS A 32 -6.09 1.19 11.15
N HIS A 33 -5.56 0.04 11.54
CA HIS A 33 -5.29 -1.09 10.66
C HIS A 33 -5.90 -2.37 11.24
N PRO A 34 -7.23 -2.50 11.30
CA PRO A 34 -7.89 -3.63 11.98
C PRO A 34 -7.63 -4.98 11.32
N PHE A 35 -7.09 -4.98 10.10
CA PHE A 35 -6.67 -6.16 9.37
C PHE A 35 -5.21 -6.57 9.66
N ASP A 36 -4.42 -5.68 10.27
CA ASP A 36 -3.04 -5.92 10.68
C ASP A 36 -3.01 -6.66 12.01
N MET A 37 -3.36 -7.94 11.93
CA MET A 37 -3.36 -8.82 13.09
C MET A 37 -1.93 -9.18 13.50
N GLY A 38 -1.76 -9.39 14.81
CA GLY A 38 -0.56 -9.91 15.43
C GLY A 38 0.59 -8.91 15.55
N ARG A 39 1.32 -8.98 16.66
CA ARG A 39 2.54 -8.19 16.86
C ARG A 39 3.65 -8.58 15.89
N ILE A 40 4.62 -7.70 15.73
CA ILE A 40 5.83 -7.97 14.97
C ILE A 40 7.03 -7.91 15.93
N ASP A 41 7.78 -9.00 16.01
CA ASP A 41 9.15 -8.98 16.50
C ASP A 41 10.06 -8.62 15.32
N SER A 42 10.45 -7.35 15.23
CA SER A 42 11.14 -6.82 14.04
C SER A 42 12.49 -7.49 13.78
N ASN A 43 13.21 -7.92 14.83
CA ASN A 43 14.49 -8.58 14.66
C ASN A 43 14.30 -10.00 14.14
N LEU A 44 13.38 -10.76 14.74
CA LEU A 44 13.08 -12.12 14.31
C LEU A 44 12.52 -12.16 12.88
N MET A 45 11.54 -11.31 12.59
CA MET A 45 10.90 -11.26 11.28
C MET A 45 11.89 -10.84 10.18
N TYR A 46 12.75 -9.85 10.47
CA TYR A 46 13.85 -9.48 9.57
C TYR A 46 14.77 -10.67 9.29
N ASP A 47 15.23 -11.38 10.33
CA ASP A 47 16.11 -12.54 10.17
C ASP A 47 15.46 -13.69 9.39
N ILE A 48 14.14 -13.87 9.52
CA ILE A 48 13.35 -14.83 8.73
C ILE A 48 13.32 -14.43 7.26
N ILE A 49 12.97 -13.18 6.96
CA ILE A 49 12.87 -12.67 5.57
C ILE A 49 14.22 -12.74 4.86
N LYS A 50 15.32 -12.41 5.55
CA LYS A 50 16.68 -12.52 4.98
C LYS A 50 17.06 -13.96 4.60
N LYS A 51 16.37 -14.96 5.14
CA LYS A 51 16.58 -16.39 4.86
C LYS A 51 15.56 -16.97 3.88
N TRP A 52 14.60 -16.18 3.40
CA TRP A 52 13.65 -16.65 2.39
C TRP A 52 14.38 -17.00 1.10
N ASP A 53 13.99 -18.14 0.52
CA ASP A 53 14.31 -18.47 -0.85
C ASP A 53 13.21 -17.89 -1.76
N TRP A 54 13.60 -16.90 -2.56
CA TRP A 54 12.71 -16.22 -3.48
C TRP A 54 12.55 -16.97 -4.81
N GLY A 55 13.31 -18.05 -5.03
CA GLY A 55 13.28 -18.82 -6.26
C GLY A 55 13.48 -17.93 -7.49
N ASN A 56 12.49 -17.95 -8.40
CA ASN A 56 12.51 -17.14 -9.63
C ASN A 56 11.86 -15.74 -9.47
N MET A 57 11.39 -15.36 -8.27
CA MET A 57 10.77 -14.06 -8.06
C MET A 57 11.78 -12.93 -8.31
N GLY A 58 11.44 -12.05 -9.25
CA GLY A 58 12.27 -10.92 -9.68
C GLY A 58 13.14 -11.21 -10.90
N LYS A 59 13.14 -12.45 -11.41
CA LYS A 59 13.83 -12.79 -12.65
C LYS A 59 13.06 -12.22 -13.86
N ALA A 60 13.77 -11.51 -14.74
CA ALA A 60 13.19 -11.00 -15.97
C ALA A 60 12.90 -12.13 -16.98
N GLY A 61 11.93 -11.90 -17.88
CA GLY A 61 11.65 -12.80 -19.00
C GLY A 61 10.98 -14.13 -18.63
N ILE A 62 10.40 -14.22 -17.43
CA ILE A 62 9.57 -15.36 -17.02
C ILE A 62 8.10 -14.97 -17.07
N TYR A 63 7.25 -15.93 -17.40
CA TYR A 63 5.81 -15.78 -17.21
C TYR A 63 5.49 -15.94 -15.73
N LEU A 64 4.75 -14.98 -15.17
CA LEU A 64 4.15 -15.09 -13.83
C LEU A 64 2.66 -15.38 -14.00
N ASP A 65 2.24 -16.54 -13.49
CA ASP A 65 0.83 -16.90 -13.50
C ASP A 65 0.02 -15.97 -12.57
N PRO A 66 -1.32 -15.93 -12.74
CA PRO A 66 -2.18 -15.06 -11.93
C PRO A 66 -2.07 -15.29 -10.42
N GLU A 67 -1.89 -16.52 -9.95
CA GLU A 67 -1.82 -16.82 -8.51
C GLU A 67 -0.49 -16.37 -7.92
N THR A 68 0.63 -16.57 -8.61
CA THR A 68 1.92 -16.02 -8.17
C THR A 68 1.89 -14.51 -8.06
N ARG A 69 1.23 -13.83 -9.02
CA ARG A 69 1.05 -12.37 -8.96
C ARG A 69 0.15 -11.96 -7.81
N LYS A 70 -0.98 -12.64 -7.61
CA LYS A 70 -1.91 -12.36 -6.50
C LYS A 70 -1.25 -12.57 -5.13
N ASN A 71 -0.40 -13.59 -5.00
CA ASN A 71 0.32 -13.86 -3.76
C ASN A 71 1.25 -12.71 -3.37
N SER A 72 1.75 -11.90 -4.32
CA SER A 72 2.59 -10.73 -3.97
C SER A 72 1.90 -9.74 -3.05
N ILE A 73 0.56 -9.72 -3.01
CA ILE A 73 -0.21 -8.87 -2.10
C ILE A 73 0.19 -9.18 -0.64
N ILE A 74 0.22 -10.45 -0.26
CA ILE A 74 0.55 -10.88 1.11
C ILE A 74 2.03 -10.61 1.41
N PHE A 75 2.93 -10.94 0.46
CA PHE A 75 4.36 -10.70 0.66
C PHE A 75 4.67 -9.21 0.81
N ARG A 76 4.19 -8.36 -0.11
CA ARG A 76 4.39 -6.90 -0.04
C ARG A 76 3.77 -6.31 1.23
N GLY A 77 2.55 -6.74 1.59
CA GLY A 77 1.90 -6.32 2.83
C GLY A 77 2.74 -6.64 4.07
N ASN A 78 3.21 -7.88 4.21
CA ASN A 78 4.02 -8.28 5.37
C ASN A 78 5.38 -7.56 5.40
N LEU A 79 6.02 -7.33 4.25
CA LEU A 79 7.24 -6.53 4.18
C LEU A 79 6.99 -5.07 4.57
N ALA A 80 5.89 -4.47 4.12
CA ALA A 80 5.51 -3.11 4.48
C ALA A 80 5.29 -2.96 5.99
N ARG A 81 4.56 -3.90 6.61
CA ARG A 81 4.34 -3.92 8.06
C ARG A 81 5.65 -4.04 8.84
N LEU A 82 6.59 -4.88 8.39
CA LEU A 82 7.92 -4.95 9.00
C LEU A 82 8.69 -3.63 8.83
N THR A 83 8.67 -3.05 7.63
CA THR A 83 9.33 -1.76 7.35
C THR A 83 8.83 -0.67 8.28
N GLU A 84 7.51 -0.55 8.44
CA GLU A 84 6.91 0.41 9.36
C GLU A 84 7.39 0.17 10.79
N LYS A 85 7.35 -1.09 11.26
CA LYS A 85 7.84 -1.42 12.60
C LYS A 85 9.32 -1.07 12.80
N LEU A 86 10.16 -1.30 11.80
CA LEU A 86 11.57 -0.95 11.85
C LEU A 86 11.78 0.58 11.86
N ILE A 87 10.93 1.35 11.16
CA ILE A 87 10.97 2.81 11.18
C ILE A 87 10.58 3.36 12.56
N GLU A 88 9.50 2.85 13.16
CA GLU A 88 9.08 3.20 14.53
C GLU A 88 10.20 2.97 15.54
N GLU A 89 10.95 1.89 15.38
CA GLU A 89 12.09 1.53 16.23
C GLU A 89 13.39 2.28 15.89
N GLY A 90 13.36 3.20 14.92
CA GLY A 90 14.53 3.98 14.47
C GLY A 90 15.57 3.17 13.67
N LYS A 91 15.25 1.94 13.27
CA LYS A 91 16.14 1.02 12.53
C LYS A 91 16.07 1.27 11.01
N LEU A 92 16.30 2.51 10.59
CA LEU A 92 16.10 2.96 9.21
C LEU A 92 16.88 2.16 8.15
N ASN A 93 18.12 1.75 8.46
CA ASN A 93 18.93 0.94 7.54
C ASN A 93 18.29 -0.44 7.26
N LYS A 94 17.71 -1.07 8.29
CA LYS A 94 17.01 -2.35 8.12
C LYS A 94 15.69 -2.16 7.37
N ALA A 95 14.96 -1.08 7.67
CA ALA A 95 13.73 -0.73 6.97
C ALA A 95 13.97 -0.55 5.46
N LYS A 96 15.04 0.17 5.10
CA LYS A 96 15.47 0.32 3.70
C LYS A 96 15.81 -1.03 3.05
N ASP A 97 16.55 -1.90 3.74
CA ASP A 97 16.90 -3.23 3.20
C ASP A 97 15.63 -4.07 2.91
N ILE A 98 14.61 -4.02 3.76
CA ILE A 98 13.34 -4.71 3.53
C ILE A 98 12.58 -4.14 2.33
N LEU A 99 12.53 -2.82 2.17
CA LEU A 99 11.96 -2.16 0.99
C LEU A 99 12.67 -2.62 -0.30
N ASP A 100 14.01 -2.60 -0.28
CA ASP A 100 14.83 -2.99 -1.42
C ASP A 100 14.67 -4.48 -1.77
N ILE A 101 14.53 -5.36 -0.77
CA ILE A 101 14.21 -6.79 -0.98
C ILE A 101 12.86 -6.94 -1.70
N GLY A 102 11.83 -6.24 -1.25
CA GLY A 102 10.51 -6.29 -1.88
C GLY A 102 10.54 -5.81 -3.32
N MET A 103 11.22 -4.69 -3.60
CA MET A 103 11.34 -4.17 -4.97
C MET A 103 12.19 -5.05 -5.88
N LYS A 104 13.23 -5.68 -5.35
CA LYS A 104 14.09 -6.60 -6.11
C LYS A 104 13.34 -7.86 -6.55
N HIS A 105 12.57 -8.46 -5.65
CA HIS A 105 11.91 -9.75 -5.90
C HIS A 105 10.49 -9.62 -6.45
N MET A 106 9.84 -8.50 -6.18
CA MET A 106 8.50 -8.17 -6.68
C MET A 106 8.48 -6.79 -7.33
N PRO A 107 9.19 -6.58 -8.45
CA PRO A 107 9.16 -5.31 -9.17
C PRO A 107 7.74 -5.00 -9.68
N LEU A 108 7.46 -3.70 -9.82
CA LEU A 108 6.15 -3.18 -10.24
C LEU A 108 5.68 -3.80 -11.55
N GLU A 109 6.58 -3.90 -12.52
CA GLU A 109 6.33 -4.25 -13.91
C GLU A 109 5.86 -5.69 -14.11
N ALA A 110 6.18 -6.59 -13.16
CA ALA A 110 5.92 -8.02 -13.31
C ALA A 110 4.66 -8.48 -12.55
N TYR A 111 4.31 -7.82 -11.44
CA TYR A 111 3.31 -8.35 -10.50
C TYR A 111 1.95 -7.63 -10.54
N GLY A 112 1.90 -6.37 -10.99
CA GLY A 112 0.67 -5.57 -10.88
C GLY A 112 0.36 -5.22 -9.41
N TYR A 113 -0.94 -5.15 -9.09
CA TYR A 113 -1.47 -4.80 -7.76
C TYR A 113 -0.80 -3.57 -7.17
N TYR A 114 -0.75 -2.48 -7.93
CA TYR A 114 0.14 -1.35 -7.65
C TYR A 114 -0.11 -0.69 -6.29
N PHE A 115 -1.36 -0.69 -5.79
CA PHE A 115 -1.71 -0.20 -4.44
C PHE A 115 -0.87 -0.84 -3.32
N THR A 116 -0.39 -2.08 -3.51
CA THR A 116 0.48 -2.76 -2.53
C THR A 116 1.88 -2.14 -2.42
N LEU A 117 2.23 -1.23 -3.33
CA LEU A 117 3.48 -0.47 -3.33
C LEU A 117 3.33 0.93 -2.74
N ASP A 118 2.13 1.40 -2.41
CA ASP A 118 1.93 2.70 -1.77
C ASP A 118 2.67 2.76 -0.42
N PRO A 119 2.63 1.73 0.45
CA PRO A 119 3.47 1.67 1.65
C PRO A 119 4.98 1.64 1.36
N PHE A 120 5.40 1.14 0.19
CA PHE A 120 6.81 1.17 -0.21
C PHE A 120 7.25 2.58 -0.58
N VAL A 121 6.41 3.33 -1.30
CA VAL A 121 6.63 4.76 -1.59
C VAL A 121 6.77 5.53 -0.28
N GLN A 122 5.80 5.37 0.62
CA GLN A 122 5.82 6.01 1.95
C GLN A 122 7.07 5.62 2.74
N GLY A 123 7.41 4.33 2.76
CA GLY A 123 8.59 3.78 3.42
C GLY A 123 9.88 4.41 2.90
N TYR A 124 10.05 4.52 1.58
CA TYR A 124 11.24 5.14 0.99
C TYR A 124 11.39 6.61 1.40
N PHE A 125 10.30 7.39 1.44
CA PHE A 125 10.36 8.75 2.00
C PHE A 125 10.77 8.75 3.47
N LYS A 126 10.16 7.89 4.30
CA LYS A 126 10.42 7.79 5.75
C LYS A 126 11.86 7.36 6.08
N VAL A 127 12.52 6.57 5.22
CA VAL A 127 13.94 6.19 5.39
C VAL A 127 14.94 7.17 4.73
N GLY A 128 14.46 8.28 4.16
CA GLY A 128 15.29 9.33 3.56
C GLY A 128 15.64 9.14 2.07
N GLU A 129 15.09 8.10 1.42
CA GLU A 129 15.32 7.77 0.00
C GLU A 129 14.34 8.50 -0.91
N LYS A 130 14.36 9.84 -0.84
CA LYS A 130 13.36 10.72 -1.48
C LYS A 130 13.23 10.51 -3.00
N GLU A 131 14.36 10.45 -3.71
CA GLU A 131 14.36 10.30 -5.17
C GLU A 131 13.88 8.89 -5.60
N THR A 132 14.22 7.87 -4.82
CA THR A 132 13.71 6.50 -5.02
C THR A 132 12.20 6.45 -4.84
N ALA A 133 11.67 7.09 -3.80
CA ALA A 133 10.23 7.18 -3.54
C ALA A 133 9.49 7.89 -4.68
N ARG A 134 9.98 9.05 -5.13
CA ARG A 134 9.42 9.80 -6.27
C ARG A 134 9.41 8.95 -7.54
N LYS A 135 10.51 8.26 -7.83
CA LYS A 135 10.63 7.42 -9.02
C LYS A 135 9.58 6.30 -8.99
N LEU A 136 9.44 5.61 -7.86
CA LEU A 136 8.45 4.55 -7.71
C LEU A 136 7.03 5.10 -7.83
N ALA A 137 6.72 6.22 -7.18
CA ALA A 137 5.42 6.89 -7.29
C ALA A 137 5.08 7.25 -8.74
N LEU A 138 6.03 7.82 -9.49
CA LEU A 138 5.84 8.14 -10.92
C LEU A 138 5.59 6.88 -11.77
N GLN A 139 6.25 5.76 -11.47
CA GLN A 139 5.97 4.49 -12.16
C GLN A 139 4.54 4.01 -11.88
N ILE A 140 4.07 4.11 -10.63
CA ILE A 140 2.70 3.74 -10.23
C ILE A 140 1.67 4.66 -10.89
N PHE A 141 1.85 5.99 -10.78
CA PHE A 141 0.99 6.95 -11.45
C PHE A 141 0.95 6.71 -12.96
N GLY A 142 2.10 6.42 -13.59
CA GLY A 142 2.18 6.06 -14.99
C GLY A 142 1.24 4.89 -15.36
N LYS A 143 1.13 3.86 -14.51
CA LYS A 143 0.21 2.74 -14.73
C LYS A 143 -1.25 3.14 -14.69
N TYR A 144 -1.66 3.92 -13.70
CA TYR A 144 -3.03 4.43 -13.66
C TYR A 144 -3.33 5.38 -14.82
N GLN A 145 -2.37 6.20 -15.24
CA GLN A 145 -2.51 7.06 -16.42
C GLN A 145 -2.67 6.24 -17.71
N GLU A 146 -1.90 5.16 -17.88
CA GLU A 146 -2.04 4.22 -19.01
C GLU A 146 -3.46 3.63 -19.04
N GLU A 147 -3.99 3.19 -17.89
CA GLU A 147 -5.35 2.63 -17.79
C GLU A 147 -6.44 3.68 -18.10
N LEU A 148 -6.36 4.89 -17.52
CA LEU A 148 -7.31 5.97 -17.82
C LEU A 148 -7.25 6.38 -19.29
N ASN A 149 -6.05 6.44 -19.89
CA ASN A 149 -5.91 6.72 -21.32
C ASN A 149 -6.58 5.63 -22.15
N TYR A 150 -6.41 4.35 -21.80
CA TYR A 150 -7.08 3.25 -22.48
C TYR A 150 -8.61 3.41 -22.45
N TYR A 151 -9.20 3.62 -21.27
CA TYR A 151 -10.64 3.78 -21.12
C TYR A 151 -11.19 5.02 -21.86
N ALA A 152 -10.39 6.08 -22.00
CA ALA A 152 -10.79 7.30 -22.70
C ALA A 152 -10.93 7.09 -24.21
N HIS A 153 -10.28 6.06 -24.78
CA HIS A 153 -10.36 5.72 -26.20
C HIS A 153 -11.42 4.66 -26.52
N LEU A 154 -12.08 4.09 -25.50
CA LEU A 154 -13.19 3.15 -25.70
C LEU A 154 -14.44 3.87 -26.23
N SER A 155 -15.29 3.12 -26.92
CA SER A 155 -16.62 3.59 -27.34
C SER A 155 -17.49 3.95 -26.11
N PRO A 156 -18.55 4.76 -26.28
CA PRO A 156 -19.43 5.12 -25.16
C PRO A 156 -20.00 3.92 -24.39
N ASP A 157 -20.42 2.87 -25.10
CA ASP A 157 -20.98 1.65 -24.48
C ASP A 157 -19.93 0.86 -23.70
N GLU A 158 -18.74 0.70 -24.27
CA GLU A 158 -17.62 0.03 -23.59
C GLU A 158 -17.14 0.82 -22.39
N ARG A 159 -17.10 2.16 -22.49
CA ARG A 159 -16.75 3.03 -21.37
C ARG A 159 -17.78 2.90 -20.24
N TYR A 160 -19.07 2.93 -20.58
CA TYR A 160 -20.14 2.70 -19.62
C TYR A 160 -20.01 1.33 -18.93
N ALA A 161 -19.74 0.28 -19.70
CA ALA A 161 -19.50 -1.08 -19.17
C ALA A 161 -18.27 -1.17 -18.24
N ASN A 162 -17.31 -0.24 -18.35
CA ASN A 162 -16.10 -0.19 -17.53
C ASN A 162 -16.13 0.88 -16.42
N THR A 163 -17.27 1.52 -16.16
CA THR A 163 -17.40 2.61 -15.17
C THR A 163 -16.80 2.25 -13.80
N ALA A 164 -17.07 1.04 -13.29
CA ALA A 164 -16.51 0.58 -12.01
C ALA A 164 -14.98 0.44 -12.02
N ARG A 165 -14.38 0.03 -13.16
CA ARG A 165 -12.93 -0.08 -13.29
C ARG A 165 -12.27 1.29 -13.45
N ILE A 166 -12.94 2.20 -14.17
CA ILE A 166 -12.51 3.59 -14.31
C ILE A 166 -12.48 4.25 -12.93
N GLN A 167 -13.58 4.14 -12.18
CA GLN A 167 -13.66 4.69 -10.82
C GLN A 167 -12.57 4.09 -9.93
N TYR A 168 -12.41 2.75 -9.92
CA TYR A 168 -11.33 2.10 -9.18
C TYR A 168 -9.94 2.63 -9.54
N THR A 169 -9.69 2.91 -10.82
CA THR A 169 -8.40 3.47 -11.28
C THR A 169 -8.19 4.89 -10.75
N ILE A 170 -9.23 5.72 -10.75
CA ILE A 170 -9.21 7.07 -10.17
C ILE A 170 -9.00 6.98 -8.66
N ASP A 171 -9.67 6.05 -7.98
CA ASP A 171 -9.53 5.83 -6.54
C ASP A 171 -8.10 5.47 -6.16
N ARG A 172 -7.52 4.48 -6.84
CA ARG A 172 -6.14 4.07 -6.57
C ARG A 172 -5.11 5.15 -6.89
N TYR A 173 -5.38 6.02 -7.87
CA TYR A 173 -4.54 7.20 -8.11
C TYR A 173 -4.68 8.19 -6.96
N GLY A 174 -5.91 8.49 -6.54
CA GLY A 174 -6.25 9.40 -5.44
C GLY A 174 -5.64 8.98 -4.12
N GLU A 175 -5.70 7.69 -3.78
CA GLU A 175 -5.09 7.13 -2.57
C GLU A 175 -3.58 7.36 -2.52
N LEU A 176 -2.86 7.16 -3.63
CA LEU A 176 -1.41 7.43 -3.66
C LEU A 176 -1.10 8.93 -3.48
N LEU A 177 -2.02 9.83 -3.85
CA LEU A 177 -1.88 11.28 -3.60
C LEU A 177 -2.00 11.63 -2.11
N LEU A 178 -2.60 10.78 -1.26
CA LEU A 178 -2.69 11.02 0.19
C LEU A 178 -1.32 11.05 0.88
N ILE A 179 -0.28 10.53 0.22
CA ILE A 179 1.12 10.61 0.67
C ILE A 179 1.71 12.04 0.48
N ALA A 180 0.93 12.99 -0.05
CA ALA A 180 1.31 14.39 -0.26
C ALA A 180 2.07 15.07 0.91
N PRO A 181 1.74 14.84 2.20
CA PRO A 181 2.46 15.45 3.31
C PRO A 181 3.97 15.13 3.34
N LEU A 182 4.41 14.03 2.72
CA LEU A 182 5.83 13.66 2.64
C LEU A 182 6.60 14.43 1.55
N ASP A 183 5.91 14.99 0.55
CA ASP A 183 6.52 15.76 -0.53
C ASP A 183 5.51 16.60 -1.32
N LYS A 184 4.99 17.64 -0.67
CA LYS A 184 3.85 18.44 -1.14
C LYS A 184 3.97 18.88 -2.60
N ASP A 185 5.03 19.59 -2.96
CA ASP A 185 5.22 20.15 -4.31
C ASP A 185 5.27 19.07 -5.41
N PHE A 186 5.68 17.85 -5.08
CA PHE A 186 5.70 16.74 -6.02
C PHE A 186 4.29 16.22 -6.27
N TYR A 187 3.52 15.98 -5.20
CA TYR A 187 2.17 15.42 -5.29
C TYR A 187 1.13 16.43 -5.80
N GLU A 188 1.27 17.72 -5.51
CA GLU A 188 0.40 18.76 -6.08
C GLU A 188 0.45 18.78 -7.61
N ARG A 189 1.61 18.51 -8.22
CA ARG A 189 1.71 18.36 -9.68
C ARG A 189 0.96 17.14 -10.19
N GLN A 190 0.94 16.06 -9.41
CA GLN A 190 0.23 14.84 -9.78
C GLN A 190 -1.29 14.99 -9.67
N VAL A 191 -1.78 15.87 -8.80
CA VAL A 191 -3.22 16.25 -8.74
C VAL A 191 -3.65 16.87 -10.07
N GLU A 192 -2.87 17.80 -10.63
CA GLU A 192 -3.17 18.42 -11.93
C GLU A 192 -3.18 17.39 -13.07
N VAL A 193 -2.26 16.42 -13.02
CA VAL A 193 -2.24 15.32 -13.99
C VAL A 193 -3.49 14.46 -13.85
N LEU A 194 -3.92 14.12 -12.63
CA LEU A 194 -5.16 13.38 -12.39
C LEU A 194 -6.36 14.14 -12.93
N ARG A 195 -6.48 15.45 -12.65
CA ARG A 195 -7.55 16.32 -13.19
C ARG A 195 -7.66 16.22 -14.70
N ALA A 196 -6.54 16.34 -15.40
CA ALA A 196 -6.51 16.22 -16.85
C ALA A 196 -6.95 14.82 -17.33
N LYS A 197 -6.46 13.75 -16.70
CA LYS A 197 -6.73 12.36 -17.08
C LYS A 197 -8.14 11.88 -16.73
N ALA A 198 -8.73 12.38 -15.65
CA ALA A 198 -10.07 12.02 -15.19
C ALA A 198 -11.19 12.82 -15.88
N SER A 199 -10.86 13.97 -16.50
CA SER A 199 -11.84 14.83 -17.20
C SER A 199 -12.75 14.15 -18.24
N PRO A 200 -12.37 13.05 -18.94
CA PRO A 200 -13.28 12.35 -19.84
C PRO A 200 -14.35 11.52 -19.14
N PHE A 201 -14.27 11.35 -17.81
CA PHE A 201 -15.11 10.44 -17.03
C PHE A 201 -15.94 11.16 -15.97
N MET A 202 -15.43 12.25 -15.41
CA MET A 202 -16.11 13.04 -14.38
C MET A 202 -15.83 14.53 -14.55
N LYS A 203 -16.75 15.37 -14.08
CA LYS A 203 -16.57 16.82 -14.14
C LYS A 203 -15.54 17.27 -13.10
N SER A 204 -14.89 18.40 -13.35
CA SER A 204 -13.90 18.97 -12.42
C SER A 204 -14.45 19.15 -10.99
N GLN A 205 -15.70 19.63 -10.87
CA GLN A 205 -16.35 19.82 -9.56
C GLN A 205 -16.55 18.50 -8.82
N GLU A 206 -16.96 17.45 -9.53
CA GLU A 206 -17.14 16.11 -8.96
C GLU A 206 -15.80 15.53 -8.49
N LEU A 207 -14.72 15.77 -9.24
CA LEU A 207 -13.37 15.34 -8.85
C LEU A 207 -12.85 16.13 -7.64
N ASP A 208 -13.12 17.44 -7.56
CA ASP A 208 -12.70 18.26 -6.42
C ASP A 208 -13.44 17.85 -5.13
N GLU A 209 -14.74 17.57 -5.22
CA GLU A 209 -15.53 17.02 -4.12
C GLU A 209 -15.01 15.64 -3.70
N TYR A 210 -14.74 14.77 -4.67
CA TYR A 210 -14.17 13.46 -4.45
C TYR A 210 -12.81 13.50 -3.73
N MET A 211 -11.88 14.34 -4.21
CA MET A 211 -10.57 14.50 -3.59
C MET A 211 -10.67 15.04 -2.16
N LYS A 212 -11.64 15.93 -1.91
CA LYS A 212 -11.90 16.42 -0.56
C LYS A 212 -12.41 15.29 0.33
N MET A 213 -13.35 14.47 -0.15
CA MET A 213 -13.87 13.32 0.59
C MET A 213 -12.75 12.33 0.95
N LEU A 214 -11.86 12.00 0.01
CA LEU A 214 -10.72 11.12 0.28
C LEU A 214 -9.82 11.64 1.41
N ILE A 215 -9.56 12.96 1.42
CA ILE A 215 -8.75 13.58 2.48
C ILE A 215 -9.49 13.55 3.81
N ASP A 216 -10.79 13.89 3.81
CA ASP A 216 -11.61 13.89 5.02
C ASP A 216 -11.73 12.47 5.61
N GLU A 217 -11.90 11.43 4.80
CA GLU A 217 -11.91 10.02 5.24
C GLU A 217 -10.58 9.58 5.87
N GLU A 218 -9.45 9.97 5.27
CA GLU A 218 -8.12 9.69 5.83
C GLU A 218 -7.95 10.39 7.19
N VAL A 219 -8.36 11.65 7.29
CA VAL A 219 -8.30 12.42 8.54
C VAL A 219 -9.20 11.80 9.61
N ASP A 220 -10.43 11.43 9.28
CA ASP A 220 -11.34 10.78 10.23
C ASP A 220 -10.78 9.44 10.71
N THR A 221 -10.16 8.66 9.83
CA THR A 221 -9.49 7.40 10.18
C THR A 221 -8.35 7.65 11.18
N LEU A 222 -7.57 8.71 11.00
CA LEU A 222 -6.49 9.10 11.92
C LEU A 222 -7.02 9.65 13.25
N VAL A 223 -8.10 10.44 13.23
CA VAL A 223 -8.71 11.08 14.42
C VAL A 223 -9.44 10.07 15.30
N GLN A 224 -10.25 9.17 14.71
CA GLN A 224 -10.93 8.11 15.46
C GLN A 224 -9.93 7.24 16.21
N ALA A 225 -8.78 6.98 15.60
CA ALA A 225 -7.75 6.20 16.24
C ALA A 225 -6.96 6.95 17.32
N GLY A 226 -6.83 8.28 17.23
CA GLY A 226 -6.18 9.10 18.28
C GLY A 226 -7.06 9.38 19.49
N ALA A 227 -8.37 9.61 19.29
CA ALA A 227 -9.31 9.90 20.39
C ALA A 227 -9.58 8.69 21.31
N GLU A 228 -9.41 7.47 20.81
CA GLU A 228 -9.56 6.24 21.59
C GLU A 228 -8.27 5.80 22.30
N GLU A 229 -7.10 6.30 21.90
CA GLU A 229 -5.84 6.13 22.65
C GLU A 229 -5.83 6.98 23.95
N ASP A 230 -6.42 8.18 23.93
CA ASP A 230 -6.48 9.10 25.09
C ASP A 230 -7.54 8.73 26.14
N SER A 231 -8.51 7.89 25.80
CA SER A 231 -9.58 7.43 26.72
C SER A 231 -9.28 6.09 27.40
N GLY A 232 -8.12 5.48 27.10
CA GLY A 232 -7.66 4.20 27.63
C GLY A 232 -6.63 4.27 28.77
N ASN A 233 -6.33 5.46 29.31
CA ASN A 233 -5.42 5.67 30.45
C ASN A 233 -6.16 5.72 31.80
#